data_AF-A0A836VWM7-F1
#
_entry.id   AF-A0A836VWM7-F1
#
_cell.length_a   1.000
_cell.length_b   1.000
_cell.length_c   1.000
_cell.angle_alpha   90.00
_cell.angle_beta   90.00
_cell.angle_gamma   90.00
#
_symmetry.space_group_name_H-M   'P 1'
#
loop_
_entity.id
_entity.type
_entity.pdbx_description
1 polymer ?
#
loop_
_entity_poly.entity_id
_entity_poly.type
_entity_poly.pdbx_seq_one_letter_code
_entity_poly.pdbx_strand_id
1 'polypeptide(L)'
;MNTLNIPIINYHKIEAEWDIGITTRTPDRFAADMFLLKEMGFQTVTFNDLAHGHSPAHISKPLIITFDDGYESVYTRALPVMRGFGFRGVVYVPTAFIGKENSWDVQFGGKAYRHLDTGQLKDIQAAGFEIGSHGIRHVAFTALSDDTLQKELLESKKYLEDLLGKPVVSICYPFGQFNEAVQSGVKKAGYHYALASLYFFGSDKSATFGLKRMNVYRFDSDTVLKKKTLIKPPGGLLLRDWLIQRGALATVLYQRVTNNNL
;
A
#
# COMPACT_ATOMS: atom_id res chain seq x y z
N MET A 1 20.62 13.25 1.39
CA MET A 1 19.88 12.18 0.68
C MET A 1 18.70 12.83 -0.02
N ASN A 2 18.48 12.57 -1.31
CA ASN A 2 17.42 13.22 -2.08
C ASN A 2 16.04 12.71 -1.61
N THR A 3 15.18 13.63 -1.20
CA THR A 3 13.76 13.40 -0.95
C THR A 3 13.13 12.77 -2.20
N LEU A 4 12.42 11.64 -2.07
CA LEU A 4 11.71 11.04 -3.19
C LEU A 4 10.61 12.00 -3.66
N ASN A 5 10.80 12.60 -4.83
CA ASN A 5 9.92 13.65 -5.37
C ASN A 5 8.90 13.08 -6.37
N ILE A 6 8.29 11.94 -6.01
CA ILE A 6 7.32 11.22 -6.85
C ILE A 6 6.01 11.12 -6.07
N PRO A 7 4.86 11.55 -6.62
CA PRO A 7 3.57 11.32 -5.99
C PRO A 7 3.32 9.81 -5.83
N ILE A 8 2.74 9.42 -4.69
CA ILE A 8 2.38 8.04 -4.42
C ILE A 8 0.91 8.00 -4.04
N ILE A 9 0.11 7.27 -4.80
CA ILE A 9 -1.31 7.05 -4.52
C ILE A 9 -1.55 5.59 -4.14
N ASN A 10 -2.52 5.35 -3.27
CA ASN A 10 -2.77 4.05 -2.69
C ASN A 10 -4.22 3.61 -2.86
N TYR A 11 -4.41 2.40 -3.36
CA TYR A 11 -5.68 1.68 -3.41
C TYR A 11 -5.61 0.48 -2.44
N HIS A 12 -6.73 -0.17 -2.17
CA HIS A 12 -6.75 -1.44 -1.42
C HIS A 12 -7.43 -2.50 -2.27
N LYS A 13 -8.76 -2.57 -2.20
CA LYS A 13 -9.59 -3.50 -2.98
C LYS A 13 -10.41 -2.79 -4.04
N ILE A 14 -10.59 -3.48 -5.17
CA ILE A 14 -11.41 -3.03 -6.28
C ILE A 14 -12.68 -3.87 -6.30
N GLU A 15 -13.76 -3.37 -5.71
CA GLU A 15 -15.01 -4.14 -5.58
C GLU A 15 -16.24 -3.29 -5.88
N ALA A 16 -17.18 -3.87 -6.63
CA ALA A 16 -18.44 -3.23 -6.96
C ALA A 16 -19.34 -3.11 -5.72
N GLU A 17 -19.35 -4.18 -4.93
CA GLU A 17 -20.17 -4.28 -3.74
C GLU A 17 -19.84 -3.16 -2.75
N TRP A 18 -20.89 -2.69 -2.08
CA TRP A 18 -20.72 -1.81 -0.97
C TRP A 18 -20.28 -2.60 0.26
N ASP A 19 -19.32 -2.05 0.97
CA ASP A 19 -18.98 -2.41 2.34
C ASP A 19 -18.73 -1.15 3.16
N ILE A 20 -18.65 -1.34 4.48
CA ILE A 20 -18.39 -0.26 5.43
C ILE A 20 -16.96 0.30 5.24
N GLY A 21 -16.10 -0.44 4.53
CA GLY A 21 -14.77 -0.04 4.13
C GLY A 21 -14.78 1.10 3.10
N ILE A 22 -14.37 2.29 3.53
CA ILE A 22 -14.25 3.46 2.65
C ILE A 22 -13.04 3.42 1.70
N THR A 23 -12.14 2.44 1.87
CA THR A 23 -10.94 2.22 1.04
C THR A 23 -11.23 1.38 -0.22
N THR A 24 -12.46 0.89 -0.39
CA THR A 24 -12.92 0.19 -1.59
C THR A 24 -13.11 1.14 -2.76
N ARG A 25 -12.53 0.85 -3.93
CA ARG A 25 -12.83 1.58 -5.18
C ARG A 25 -13.66 0.67 -6.10
N THR A 26 -14.70 1.19 -6.76
CA THR A 26 -15.48 0.36 -7.70
C THR A 26 -14.71 0.12 -9.00
N PRO A 27 -14.96 -0.98 -9.74
CA PRO A 27 -14.26 -1.26 -11.00
C PRO A 27 -14.37 -0.13 -12.02
N ASP A 28 -15.57 0.39 -12.25
CA ASP A 28 -15.79 1.48 -13.22
C ASP A 28 -15.04 2.75 -12.82
N ARG A 29 -15.00 3.05 -11.52
CA ARG A 29 -14.26 4.22 -11.01
C ARG A 29 -12.76 3.99 -11.09
N PHE A 30 -12.28 2.79 -10.83
CA PHE A 30 -10.87 2.46 -11.00
C PHE A 30 -10.43 2.57 -12.48
N ALA A 31 -11.25 2.11 -13.42
CA ALA A 31 -10.98 2.30 -14.85
C ALA A 31 -10.96 3.78 -15.26
N ALA A 32 -11.92 4.58 -14.77
CA ALA A 32 -11.92 6.03 -14.95
C ALA A 32 -10.69 6.71 -14.33
N ASP A 33 -10.24 6.25 -13.15
CA ASP A 33 -9.02 6.74 -12.51
C ASP A 33 -7.81 6.48 -13.41
N MET A 34 -7.63 5.26 -13.92
CA MET A 34 -6.49 4.92 -14.77
C MET A 34 -6.52 5.69 -16.09
N PHE A 35 -7.69 5.84 -16.71
CA PHE A 35 -7.87 6.69 -17.89
C PHE A 35 -7.45 8.14 -17.59
N LEU A 36 -7.93 8.72 -16.49
CA LEU A 36 -7.60 10.09 -16.12
C LEU A 36 -6.10 10.28 -15.87
N LEU A 37 -5.45 9.34 -15.17
CA LEU A 37 -4.02 9.39 -14.93
C LEU A 37 -3.22 9.33 -16.24
N LYS A 38 -3.68 8.53 -17.21
CA LYS A 38 -3.09 8.45 -18.55
C LYS A 38 -3.23 9.77 -19.31
N GLU A 39 -4.42 10.36 -19.31
CA GLU A 39 -4.70 11.67 -19.95
C GLU A 39 -3.88 12.80 -19.32
N MET A 40 -3.62 12.72 -18.01
CA MET A 40 -2.72 13.65 -17.33
C MET A 40 -1.25 13.47 -17.71
N GLY A 41 -0.91 12.41 -18.46
CA GLY A 41 0.43 12.11 -18.96
C GLY A 41 1.32 11.39 -17.95
N PHE A 42 0.75 10.79 -16.90
CA PHE A 42 1.55 10.04 -15.93
C PHE A 42 2.16 8.78 -16.55
N GLN A 43 3.33 8.41 -16.05
CA GLN A 43 3.96 7.12 -16.29
C GLN A 43 4.29 6.49 -14.95
N THR A 44 3.97 5.21 -14.80
CA THR A 44 4.15 4.53 -13.52
C THR A 44 5.55 3.97 -13.35
N VAL A 45 6.11 4.17 -12.16
CA VAL A 45 7.35 3.54 -11.69
C VAL A 45 7.08 2.76 -10.41
N THR A 46 7.99 1.85 -10.09
CA THR A 46 8.00 1.00 -8.90
C THR A 46 9.26 1.31 -8.06
N PHE A 47 9.32 0.84 -6.82
CA PHE A 47 10.52 1.01 -6.00
C PHE A 47 11.68 0.13 -6.49
N ASN A 48 11.38 -0.99 -7.13
CA ASN A 48 12.36 -1.79 -7.86
C ASN A 48 13.02 -0.99 -8.98
N ASP A 49 12.27 -0.18 -9.76
CA ASP A 49 12.88 0.68 -10.78
C ASP A 49 13.89 1.65 -10.12
N LEU A 50 13.49 2.28 -9.01
CA LEU A 50 14.33 3.23 -8.26
C LEU A 50 15.57 2.58 -7.63
N ALA A 51 15.43 1.38 -7.05
CA ALA A 51 16.50 0.66 -6.39
C ALA A 51 17.60 0.20 -7.37
N HIS A 52 17.23 -0.14 -8.61
CA HIS A 52 18.16 -0.61 -9.64
C HIS A 52 18.73 0.51 -10.52
N GLY A 53 18.61 1.78 -10.08
CA GLY A 53 19.21 2.91 -10.78
C GLY A 53 18.49 3.31 -12.07
N HIS A 54 17.27 2.82 -12.33
CA HIS A 54 16.41 3.42 -13.35
C HIS A 54 15.94 4.77 -12.84
N SER A 55 16.77 5.79 -13.08
CA SER A 55 16.47 7.15 -12.66
C SER A 55 15.19 7.60 -13.37
N PRO A 56 14.14 8.01 -12.63
CA PRO A 56 12.95 8.58 -13.22
C PRO A 56 13.22 9.97 -13.83
N ALA A 57 14.47 10.45 -13.86
CA ALA A 57 14.85 11.73 -14.45
C ALA A 57 14.43 11.88 -15.92
N HIS A 58 14.26 10.77 -16.65
CA HIS A 58 13.75 10.78 -18.03
C HIS A 58 12.22 10.73 -18.12
N ILE A 59 11.54 10.46 -17.00
CA ILE A 59 10.08 10.39 -16.92
C ILE A 59 9.59 11.76 -16.46
N SER A 60 8.86 12.45 -17.35
CA SER A 60 8.38 13.82 -17.07
C SER A 60 7.33 13.89 -15.96
N LYS A 61 6.50 12.85 -15.81
CA LYS A 61 5.46 12.75 -14.79
C LYS A 61 5.45 11.34 -14.17
N PRO A 62 6.40 11.02 -13.28
CA PRO A 62 6.42 9.73 -12.61
C PRO A 62 5.29 9.67 -11.59
N LEU A 63 4.71 8.49 -11.41
CA LEU A 63 3.70 8.20 -10.39
C LEU A 63 3.96 6.79 -9.83
N ILE A 64 3.83 6.62 -8.53
CA ILE A 64 3.79 5.28 -7.92
C ILE A 64 2.34 4.99 -7.54
N ILE A 65 1.80 3.89 -8.06
CA ILE A 65 0.49 3.37 -7.70
C ILE A 65 0.71 2.15 -6.82
N THR A 66 0.12 2.15 -5.62
CA THR A 66 0.25 1.06 -4.67
C THR A 66 -1.10 0.43 -4.34
N PHE A 67 -1.08 -0.85 -3.97
CA PHE A 67 -2.21 -1.59 -3.45
C PHE A 67 -1.79 -2.22 -2.13
N ASP A 68 -2.52 -1.92 -1.06
CA ASP A 68 -2.30 -2.56 0.24
C ASP A 68 -3.15 -3.83 0.40
N ASP A 69 -2.83 -4.61 1.41
CA ASP A 69 -3.49 -5.84 1.86
C ASP A 69 -3.41 -7.06 0.93
N GLY A 70 -3.12 -6.90 -0.36
CA GLY A 70 -2.97 -8.05 -1.27
C GLY A 70 -4.28 -8.76 -1.57
N TYR A 71 -5.37 -8.02 -1.76
CA TYR A 71 -6.67 -8.56 -2.16
C TYR A 71 -6.64 -9.18 -3.59
N GLU A 72 -7.40 -10.26 -3.79
CA GLU A 72 -7.54 -10.95 -5.08
C GLU A 72 -8.10 -10.03 -6.19
N SER A 73 -8.89 -9.01 -5.83
CA SER A 73 -9.39 -8.00 -6.79
C SER A 73 -8.29 -7.22 -7.50
N VAL A 74 -7.08 -7.16 -6.93
CA VAL A 74 -5.92 -6.58 -7.61
C VAL A 74 -5.58 -7.41 -8.85
N TYR A 75 -5.60 -8.74 -8.75
CA TYR A 75 -5.35 -9.63 -9.89
C TYR A 75 -6.52 -9.63 -10.88
N THR A 76 -7.74 -9.85 -10.38
CA THR A 76 -8.90 -10.10 -11.24
C THR A 76 -9.46 -8.83 -11.88
N ARG A 77 -9.24 -7.65 -11.28
CA ARG A 77 -9.82 -6.39 -11.75
C ARG A 77 -8.81 -5.29 -12.01
N ALA A 78 -7.87 -5.04 -11.11
CA ALA A 78 -6.94 -3.91 -11.26
C ALA A 78 -5.89 -4.17 -12.36
N LEU A 79 -5.26 -5.34 -12.32
CA LEU A 79 -4.19 -5.75 -13.23
C LEU A 79 -4.57 -5.61 -14.73
N PRO A 80 -5.69 -6.18 -15.24
CA PRO A 80 -6.03 -6.06 -16.65
C PRO A 80 -6.26 -4.60 -17.09
N VAL A 81 -6.90 -3.79 -16.25
CA VAL A 81 -7.15 -2.37 -16.53
C VAL A 81 -5.84 -1.60 -16.60
N MET A 82 -4.97 -1.74 -15.59
CA MET A 82 -3.68 -1.06 -15.55
C MET A 82 -2.79 -1.43 -16.74
N ARG A 83 -2.74 -2.72 -17.10
CA ARG A 83 -2.02 -3.18 -18.29
C ARG A 83 -2.53 -2.54 -19.57
N GLY A 84 -3.85 -2.37 -19.70
CA GLY A 84 -4.47 -1.67 -20.84
C GLY A 84 -3.95 -0.24 -21.04
N PHE A 85 -3.54 0.43 -19.97
CA PHE A 85 -2.95 1.79 -20.02
C PHE A 85 -1.42 1.82 -20.04
N GLY A 86 -0.77 0.66 -19.97
CA GLY A 86 0.68 0.51 -19.83
C GLY A 86 1.19 0.87 -18.43
N PHE A 87 0.34 0.76 -17.42
CA PHE A 87 0.69 1.03 -16.03
C PHE A 87 1.12 -0.23 -15.29
N ARG A 88 2.03 -0.02 -14.34
CA ARG A 88 2.52 -0.98 -13.34
C ARG A 88 2.27 -0.41 -11.95
N GLY A 89 2.24 -1.27 -10.94
CA GLY A 89 2.04 -0.88 -9.55
C GLY A 89 2.87 -1.69 -8.58
N VAL A 90 2.71 -1.38 -7.30
CA VAL A 90 3.32 -2.09 -6.17
C VAL A 90 2.21 -2.71 -5.32
N VAL A 91 2.25 -4.01 -5.06
CA VAL A 91 1.26 -4.70 -4.22
C VAL A 91 1.93 -5.12 -2.92
N TYR A 92 1.45 -4.61 -1.78
CA TYR A 92 1.94 -4.96 -0.45
C TYR A 92 1.13 -6.11 0.12
N VAL A 93 1.81 -7.21 0.46
CA VAL A 93 1.18 -8.48 0.79
C VAL A 93 1.47 -8.89 2.24
N PRO A 94 0.45 -9.11 3.08
CA PRO A 94 0.62 -9.73 4.40
C PRO A 94 0.70 -11.26 4.23
N THR A 95 1.88 -11.83 4.49
CA THR A 95 2.19 -13.20 4.03
C THR A 95 1.33 -14.29 4.68
N ALA A 96 0.78 -14.07 5.89
CA ALA A 96 -0.10 -15.05 6.54
C ALA A 96 -1.45 -15.24 5.82
N PHE A 97 -1.83 -14.30 4.95
CA PHE A 97 -3.12 -14.26 4.29
C PHE A 97 -3.08 -14.66 2.82
N ILE A 98 -1.92 -14.98 2.27
CA ILE A 98 -1.81 -15.47 0.88
C ILE A 98 -2.73 -16.68 0.68
N GLY A 99 -3.63 -16.57 -0.30
CA GLY A 99 -4.66 -17.57 -0.63
C GLY A 99 -5.80 -17.73 0.39
N LYS A 100 -5.89 -16.84 1.38
CA LYS A 100 -6.91 -16.86 2.44
C LYS A 100 -7.83 -15.64 2.37
N GLU A 101 -8.83 -15.59 3.23
CA GLU A 101 -9.67 -14.42 3.43
C GLU A 101 -9.10 -13.54 4.56
N ASN A 102 -9.38 -12.22 4.52
CA ASN A 102 -9.04 -11.35 5.64
C ASN A 102 -9.78 -11.76 6.92
N SER A 103 -9.17 -11.47 8.06
CA SER A 103 -9.79 -11.63 9.38
C SER A 103 -9.95 -10.32 10.16
N TRP A 104 -9.30 -9.24 9.73
CA TRP A 104 -9.29 -7.97 10.46
C TRP A 104 -10.50 -7.07 10.13
N ASP A 105 -10.93 -6.98 8.86
CA ASP A 105 -12.07 -6.10 8.48
C ASP A 105 -13.45 -6.78 8.48
N VAL A 106 -13.51 -8.08 8.81
CA VAL A 106 -14.76 -8.87 8.78
C VAL A 106 -15.77 -8.43 9.84
N GLN A 107 -15.31 -7.70 10.87
CA GLN A 107 -16.13 -7.36 12.05
C GLN A 107 -17.23 -6.31 11.77
N PHE A 108 -17.13 -5.54 10.69
CA PHE A 108 -18.14 -4.55 10.31
C PHE A 108 -18.82 -4.95 9.00
N GLY A 109 -19.89 -5.75 9.10
CA GLY A 109 -20.73 -6.14 7.97
C GLY A 109 -20.48 -7.54 7.40
N GLY A 110 -19.56 -8.33 8.00
CA GLY A 110 -19.43 -9.76 7.77
C GLY A 110 -18.87 -10.20 6.40
N LYS A 111 -18.40 -9.26 5.57
CA LYS A 111 -17.83 -9.58 4.27
C LYS A 111 -16.34 -9.85 4.38
N ALA A 112 -15.96 -11.07 4.03
CA ALA A 112 -14.58 -11.48 3.86
C ALA A 112 -14.20 -11.40 2.37
N TYR A 113 -12.98 -10.98 2.10
CA TYR A 113 -12.44 -10.86 0.74
C TYR A 113 -11.21 -11.75 0.62
N ARG A 114 -11.15 -12.52 -0.46
CA ARG A 114 -9.99 -13.37 -0.75
C ARG A 114 -8.76 -12.52 -1.06
N HIS A 115 -7.62 -13.04 -0.66
CA HIS A 115 -6.30 -12.51 -0.91
C HIS A 115 -5.64 -13.28 -2.03
N LEU A 116 -4.65 -12.63 -2.64
CA LEU A 116 -3.84 -13.20 -3.70
C LEU A 116 -3.23 -14.54 -3.26
N ASP A 117 -3.36 -15.55 -4.11
CA ASP A 117 -2.61 -16.80 -3.94
C ASP A 117 -1.21 -16.71 -4.56
N THR A 118 -0.40 -17.76 -4.32
CA THR A 118 0.99 -17.79 -4.81
C THR A 118 1.12 -17.77 -6.34
N GLY A 119 0.14 -18.31 -7.08
CA GLY A 119 0.12 -18.28 -8.55
C GLY A 119 -0.18 -16.87 -9.05
N GLN A 120 -1.22 -16.24 -8.50
CA GLN A 120 -1.60 -14.87 -8.82
C GLN A 120 -0.47 -13.87 -8.51
N LEU A 121 0.26 -14.06 -7.42
CA LEU A 121 1.44 -13.22 -7.10
C LEU A 121 2.54 -13.34 -8.16
N LYS A 122 2.82 -14.56 -8.64
CA LYS A 122 3.80 -14.80 -9.69
C LYS A 122 3.36 -14.17 -11.02
N ASP A 123 2.08 -14.26 -11.36
CA ASP A 123 1.52 -13.65 -12.57
C ASP A 123 1.58 -12.11 -12.52
N ILE A 124 1.25 -11.50 -11.37
CA ILE A 124 1.38 -10.05 -11.14
C ILE A 124 2.84 -9.62 -11.35
N GLN A 125 3.79 -10.35 -10.75
CA GLN A 125 5.22 -10.08 -10.95
C GLN A 125 5.63 -10.22 -12.43
N ALA A 126 5.15 -11.25 -13.12
CA ALA A 126 5.45 -11.48 -14.54
C ALA A 126 4.89 -10.36 -15.43
N ALA A 127 3.79 -9.72 -15.03
CA ALA A 127 3.25 -8.52 -15.67
C ALA A 127 4.03 -7.22 -15.35
N GLY A 128 5.11 -7.31 -14.58
CA GLY A 128 6.03 -6.20 -14.28
C GLY A 128 5.68 -5.39 -13.03
N PHE A 129 4.66 -5.80 -12.27
CA PHE A 129 4.35 -5.19 -10.98
C PHE A 129 5.39 -5.60 -9.94
N GLU A 130 5.57 -4.75 -8.94
CA GLU A 130 6.37 -5.08 -7.76
C GLU A 130 5.50 -5.72 -6.69
N ILE A 131 6.02 -6.75 -6.03
CA ILE A 131 5.44 -7.29 -4.79
C ILE A 131 6.30 -6.81 -3.62
N GLY A 132 5.69 -6.04 -2.72
CA GLY A 132 6.28 -5.56 -1.48
C GLY A 132 5.73 -6.29 -0.26
N SER A 133 6.39 -6.12 0.89
CA SER A 133 5.93 -6.73 2.14
C SER A 133 4.86 -5.89 2.83
N HIS A 134 3.88 -6.53 3.47
CA HIS A 134 2.98 -5.92 4.44
C HIS A 134 3.06 -6.59 5.82
N GLY A 135 4.23 -7.15 6.14
CA GLY A 135 4.43 -8.00 7.31
C GLY A 135 3.84 -9.39 7.12
N ILE A 136 3.65 -10.10 8.23
CA ILE A 136 3.09 -11.45 8.25
C ILE A 136 1.60 -11.36 8.59
N ARG A 137 1.28 -10.81 9.77
CA ARG A 137 -0.05 -10.93 10.39
C ARG A 137 -0.95 -9.71 10.21
N HIS A 138 -0.50 -8.68 9.49
CA HIS A 138 -1.22 -7.41 9.36
C HIS A 138 -1.57 -6.78 10.73
N VAL A 139 -0.56 -6.66 11.59
CA VAL A 139 -0.67 -6.07 12.93
C VAL A 139 0.09 -4.75 13.01
N ALA A 140 -0.33 -3.84 13.88
CA ALA A 140 0.37 -2.58 14.10
C ALA A 140 1.78 -2.85 14.67
N PHE A 141 2.82 -2.60 13.86
CA PHE A 141 4.22 -2.81 14.24
C PHE A 141 4.63 -2.05 15.51
N THR A 142 4.00 -0.91 15.77
CA THR A 142 4.20 -0.09 16.97
C THR A 142 3.74 -0.75 18.27
N ALA A 143 2.98 -1.84 18.21
CA ALA A 143 2.51 -2.60 19.37
C ALA A 143 3.26 -3.92 19.59
N LEU A 144 4.28 -4.19 18.79
CA LEU A 144 5.08 -5.41 18.92
C LEU A 144 6.29 -5.17 19.81
N SER A 145 6.76 -6.23 20.48
CA SER A 145 8.10 -6.25 21.03
C SER A 145 9.14 -6.23 19.92
N ASP A 146 10.35 -5.78 20.23
CA ASP A 146 11.46 -5.70 19.24
C ASP A 146 11.72 -7.07 18.57
N ASP A 147 11.71 -8.16 19.32
CA ASP A 147 11.91 -9.52 18.77
C ASP A 147 10.78 -9.94 17.83
N THR A 148 9.53 -9.65 18.20
CA THR A 148 8.37 -9.98 17.37
C THR A 148 8.35 -9.12 16.10
N LEU A 149 8.70 -7.85 16.22
CA LEU A 149 8.86 -6.94 15.09
C LEU A 149 9.95 -7.44 14.14
N GLN A 150 11.11 -7.86 14.63
CA GLN A 150 12.17 -8.39 13.78
C GLN A 150 11.73 -9.64 13.01
N LYS A 151 11.00 -10.56 13.66
CA LYS A 151 10.41 -11.73 12.99
C LYS A 151 9.42 -11.33 11.90
N GLU A 152 8.47 -10.44 12.21
CA GLU A 152 7.50 -9.92 11.24
C GLU A 152 8.18 -9.35 9.99
N LEU A 153 9.28 -8.62 10.17
CA LEU A 153 10.00 -7.97 9.08
C LEU A 153 10.85 -8.95 8.25
N LEU A 154 11.63 -9.80 8.91
CA LEU A 154 12.58 -10.72 8.25
C LEU A 154 11.88 -11.90 7.59
N GLU A 155 10.92 -12.53 8.27
CA GLU A 155 10.26 -13.73 7.76
C GLU A 155 9.28 -13.39 6.63
N SER A 156 8.56 -12.27 6.71
CA SER A 156 7.70 -11.81 5.59
C SER A 156 8.54 -11.51 4.34
N LYS A 157 9.67 -10.83 4.52
CA LYS A 157 10.61 -10.54 3.44
C LYS A 157 11.12 -11.84 2.81
N LYS A 158 11.70 -12.72 3.63
CA LYS A 158 12.28 -13.97 3.18
C LYS A 158 11.26 -14.84 2.47
N TYR A 159 10.05 -14.96 3.01
CA TYR A 159 8.98 -15.74 2.39
C TYR A 159 8.68 -15.26 0.97
N LEU A 160 8.53 -13.94 0.78
CA LEU A 160 8.25 -13.35 -0.53
C LEU A 160 9.44 -13.50 -1.49
N GLU A 161 10.67 -13.30 -1.01
CA GLU A 161 11.89 -13.48 -1.81
C GLU A 161 12.05 -14.94 -2.27
N ASP A 162 11.83 -15.91 -1.37
CA ASP A 162 11.87 -17.34 -1.69
C ASP A 162 10.76 -17.72 -2.69
N LEU A 163 9.56 -17.16 -2.56
CA LEU A 163 8.43 -17.42 -3.45
C LEU A 163 8.65 -16.86 -4.86
N LEU A 164 9.21 -15.65 -4.95
CA LEU A 164 9.25 -14.85 -6.18
C LEU A 164 10.59 -14.88 -6.91
N GLY A 165 11.65 -15.33 -6.23
CA GLY A 165 13.02 -15.36 -6.76
C GLY A 165 13.60 -13.97 -7.03
N LYS A 166 13.06 -12.91 -6.40
CA LYS A 166 13.51 -11.53 -6.56
C LYS A 166 13.62 -10.84 -5.20
N PRO A 167 14.53 -9.86 -5.02
CA PRO A 167 14.62 -9.07 -3.81
C PRO A 167 13.32 -8.31 -3.51
N VAL A 168 12.94 -8.25 -2.24
CA VAL A 168 11.83 -7.41 -1.76
C VAL A 168 12.41 -6.15 -1.15
N VAL A 169 12.27 -5.04 -1.87
CA VAL A 169 12.95 -3.77 -1.54
C VAL A 169 12.07 -2.80 -0.74
N SER A 170 10.75 -3.00 -0.72
CA SER A 170 9.80 -2.08 -0.10
C SER A 170 8.85 -2.78 0.88
N ILE A 171 8.41 -2.03 1.88
CA ILE A 171 7.40 -2.46 2.87
C ILE A 171 6.38 -1.35 3.12
N CYS A 172 5.11 -1.73 3.29
CA CYS A 172 4.09 -0.83 3.80
C CYS A 172 3.82 -1.15 5.28
N TYR A 173 3.75 -0.13 6.13
CA TYR A 173 3.38 -0.33 7.53
C TYR A 173 1.87 -0.59 7.66
N PRO A 174 1.44 -1.69 8.29
CA PRO A 174 0.02 -1.91 8.59
C PRO A 174 -0.56 -0.71 9.34
N PHE A 175 -1.75 -0.28 8.91
CA PHE A 175 -2.44 0.91 9.41
C PHE A 175 -1.65 2.24 9.25
N GLY A 176 -0.55 2.23 8.49
CA GLY A 176 0.32 3.38 8.29
C GLY A 176 1.06 3.85 9.54
N GLN A 177 1.13 3.03 10.59
CA GLN A 177 1.74 3.42 11.87
C GLN A 177 3.21 3.02 11.97
N PHE A 178 4.04 3.94 12.45
CA PHE A 178 5.45 3.68 12.75
C PHE A 178 5.97 4.61 13.84
N ASN A 179 7.11 4.24 14.40
CA ASN A 179 7.94 5.04 15.29
C ASN A 179 9.42 4.79 14.95
N GLU A 180 10.34 5.39 15.68
CA GLU A 180 11.78 5.23 15.44
C GLU A 180 12.24 3.76 15.54
N ALA A 181 11.69 3.00 16.48
CA ALA A 181 12.00 1.57 16.63
C ALA A 181 11.58 0.77 15.39
N VAL A 182 10.38 1.02 14.86
CA VAL A 182 9.89 0.40 13.62
C VAL A 182 10.78 0.77 12.44
N GLN A 183 11.13 2.05 12.26
CA GLN A 183 12.01 2.48 11.16
C GLN A 183 13.41 1.85 11.26
N SER A 184 13.97 1.80 12.47
CA SER A 184 15.25 1.14 12.73
C SER A 184 15.18 -0.34 12.41
N GLY A 185 14.10 -1.02 12.82
CA GLY A 185 13.89 -2.43 12.54
C GLY A 185 13.78 -2.73 11.05
N VAL A 186 13.04 -1.91 10.30
CA VAL A 186 12.86 -2.04 8.85
C VAL A 186 14.18 -1.84 8.10
N LYS A 187 14.98 -0.85 8.52
CA LYS A 187 16.33 -0.63 7.99
C LYS A 187 17.24 -1.83 8.27
N LYS A 188 17.21 -2.38 9.49
CA LYS A 188 17.99 -3.57 9.87
C LYS A 188 17.58 -4.82 9.08
N ALA A 189 16.30 -4.98 8.78
CA ALA A 189 15.79 -6.05 7.92
C ALA A 189 16.16 -5.88 6.43
N GLY A 190 16.83 -4.79 6.07
CA GLY A 190 17.38 -4.55 4.73
C GLY A 190 16.34 -4.11 3.70
N TYR A 191 15.19 -3.57 4.12
CA TYR A 191 14.31 -2.86 3.19
C TYR A 191 14.99 -1.54 2.75
N HIS A 192 14.71 -1.08 1.54
CA HIS A 192 15.22 0.20 1.01
C HIS A 192 14.20 1.33 1.17
N TYR A 193 12.92 0.98 1.05
CA TYR A 193 11.80 1.91 1.12
C TYR A 193 10.76 1.41 2.12
N ALA A 194 10.17 2.33 2.87
CA ALA A 194 9.03 2.02 3.70
C ALA A 194 7.98 3.13 3.70
N LEU A 195 6.73 2.71 3.61
CA LEU A 195 5.61 3.58 3.32
C LEU A 195 4.65 3.62 4.50
N ALA A 196 4.11 4.81 4.72
CA ALA A 196 3.13 5.09 5.75
C ALA A 196 1.90 5.77 5.15
N SER A 197 0.78 5.70 5.88
CA SER A 197 -0.38 6.55 5.62
C SER A 197 -0.12 7.96 6.19
N LEU A 198 -0.95 8.95 5.83
CA LEU A 198 -0.73 10.35 6.19
C LEU A 198 -0.59 10.59 7.70
N TYR A 199 0.67 10.67 8.16
CA TYR A 199 1.01 11.22 9.46
C TYR A 199 1.32 12.71 9.35
N PHE A 200 0.58 13.52 10.11
CA PHE A 200 0.77 14.97 10.22
C PHE A 200 1.96 15.35 11.11
N PHE A 201 2.29 14.51 12.09
CA PHE A 201 3.28 14.82 13.12
C PHE A 201 4.40 13.79 13.13
N GLY A 202 5.64 14.28 13.25
CA GLY A 202 6.80 13.48 13.64
C GLY A 202 7.26 12.45 12.62
N SER A 203 8.01 12.89 11.61
CA SER A 203 9.09 12.11 10.98
C SER A 203 9.69 12.95 9.86
N ASP A 204 11.00 12.86 9.74
CA ASP A 204 11.79 13.53 8.73
C ASP A 204 11.19 13.25 7.33
N LYS A 205 10.77 14.33 6.66
CA LYS A 205 10.12 14.29 5.34
C LYS A 205 11.05 13.75 4.25
N SER A 206 12.33 13.50 4.58
CA SER A 206 13.37 12.99 3.69
C SER A 206 13.71 11.51 3.89
N ALA A 207 13.12 10.82 4.88
CA ALA A 207 13.45 9.43 5.16
C ALA A 207 12.77 8.48 4.16
N THR A 208 13.55 7.69 3.43
CA THR A 208 13.08 6.56 2.60
C THR A 208 12.20 5.58 3.37
N PHE A 209 12.22 5.62 4.70
CA PHE A 209 11.46 4.77 5.63
C PHE A 209 10.21 5.44 6.24
N GLY A 210 9.72 6.51 5.63
CA GLY A 210 8.52 7.24 6.06
C GLY A 210 7.78 7.88 4.88
N LEU A 211 7.82 7.22 3.72
CA LEU A 211 7.25 7.75 2.49
C LEU A 211 5.74 7.89 2.61
N LYS A 212 5.25 9.11 2.34
CA LYS A 212 3.82 9.45 2.44
C LYS A 212 3.11 9.08 1.16
N ARG A 213 1.89 8.57 1.31
CA ARG A 213 0.98 8.28 0.19
C ARG A 213 -0.39 8.89 0.40
N MET A 214 -1.09 9.11 -0.70
CA MET A 214 -2.48 9.54 -0.70
C MET A 214 -3.39 8.33 -1.00
N ASN A 215 -4.16 7.89 0.00
CA ASN A 215 -5.18 6.86 -0.20
C ASN A 215 -6.24 7.35 -1.18
N VAL A 216 -6.77 6.50 -2.05
CA VAL A 216 -7.92 6.82 -2.91
C VAL A 216 -9.14 6.16 -2.29
N TYR A 217 -10.11 6.98 -1.88
CA TYR A 217 -11.32 6.52 -1.20
C TYR A 217 -12.48 6.30 -2.17
N ARG A 218 -13.45 5.50 -1.75
CA ARG A 218 -14.64 5.17 -2.56
C ARG A 218 -15.32 6.39 -3.17
N PHE A 219 -15.44 7.45 -2.39
CA PHE A 219 -16.15 8.69 -2.73
C PHE A 219 -15.25 9.78 -3.34
N ASP A 220 -13.95 9.52 -3.57
CA ASP A 220 -13.10 10.51 -4.22
C ASP A 220 -13.54 10.75 -5.66
N SER A 221 -13.70 12.03 -6.01
CA SER A 221 -13.96 12.50 -7.37
C SER A 221 -12.67 12.67 -8.16
N ASP A 222 -12.79 12.80 -9.47
CA ASP A 222 -11.69 13.08 -10.40
C ASP A 222 -10.88 14.32 -9.96
N THR A 223 -11.55 15.37 -9.50
CA THR A 223 -10.91 16.57 -8.96
C THR A 223 -10.09 16.28 -7.71
N VAL A 224 -10.56 15.38 -6.85
CA VAL A 224 -9.79 14.97 -5.68
C VAL A 224 -8.61 14.11 -6.09
N LEU A 225 -8.79 13.15 -7.00
CA LEU A 225 -7.71 12.30 -7.51
C LEU A 225 -6.58 13.14 -8.11
N LYS A 226 -6.91 14.13 -8.96
CA LYS A 226 -5.95 15.11 -9.51
C LYS A 226 -5.14 15.82 -8.42
N LYS A 227 -5.76 16.18 -7.30
CA LYS A 227 -5.08 16.83 -6.18
C LYS A 227 -4.20 15.85 -5.40
N LYS A 228 -4.59 14.57 -5.32
CA LYS A 228 -3.82 13.50 -4.67
C LYS A 228 -2.55 13.11 -5.43
N THR A 229 -2.52 13.34 -6.74
CA THR A 229 -1.34 13.11 -7.58
C THR A 229 -0.35 14.28 -7.58
N LEU A 230 -0.59 15.34 -6.79
CA LEU A 230 0.38 16.42 -6.64
C LEU A 230 1.47 16.00 -5.64
N ILE A 231 2.71 16.37 -5.92
CA ILE A 231 3.85 16.17 -4.99
C ILE A 231 3.58 16.83 -3.64
N LYS A 232 2.92 17.99 -3.66
CA LYS A 232 2.46 18.72 -2.48
C LYS A 232 0.95 18.90 -2.56
N PRO A 233 0.15 17.94 -2.08
CA PRO A 233 -1.31 18.06 -2.07
C PRO A 233 -1.76 19.24 -1.19
N PRO A 234 -2.94 19.84 -1.46
CA PRO A 234 -3.46 20.96 -0.68
C PRO A 234 -3.64 20.60 0.80
N GLY A 235 -3.31 21.53 1.71
CA GLY A 235 -3.39 21.29 3.16
C GLY A 235 -4.76 20.81 3.66
N GLY A 236 -5.85 21.38 3.13
CA GLY A 236 -7.21 20.94 3.47
C GLY A 236 -7.51 19.49 3.06
N LEU A 237 -6.90 19.02 1.96
CA LEU A 237 -7.02 17.63 1.53
C LEU A 237 -6.25 16.68 2.46
N LEU A 238 -5.05 17.08 2.89
CA LEU A 238 -4.29 16.34 3.87
C LEU A 238 -5.11 16.19 5.17
N LEU A 239 -5.69 17.28 5.67
CA LEU A 239 -6.47 17.29 6.91
C LEU A 239 -7.68 16.35 6.83
N ARG A 240 -8.40 16.42 5.70
CA ARG A 240 -9.52 15.52 5.41
C ARG A 240 -9.10 14.05 5.49
N ASP A 241 -8.05 13.67 4.78
CA ASP A 241 -7.59 12.28 4.72
C ASP A 241 -7.05 11.78 6.06
N TRP A 242 -6.48 12.67 6.88
CA TRP A 242 -6.08 12.35 8.25
C TRP A 242 -7.27 12.12 9.18
N LEU A 243 -8.32 12.95 9.09
CA LEU A 243 -9.56 12.74 9.86
C LEU A 243 -10.20 11.40 9.52
N ILE A 244 -10.22 11.06 8.22
CA ILE A 244 -10.70 9.77 7.72
C ILE A 244 -9.93 8.61 8.36
N GLN A 245 -8.59 8.68 8.37
CA GLN A 245 -7.74 7.63 8.95
C GLN A 245 -7.91 7.50 10.47
N ARG A 246 -8.20 8.59 11.19
CA ARG A 246 -8.51 8.51 12.62
C ARG A 246 -9.80 7.77 12.92
N GLY A 247 -10.80 7.86 12.03
CA GLY A 247 -12.01 7.04 12.12
C GLY A 247 -11.69 5.54 12.00
N ALA A 248 -10.83 5.16 11.07
CA ALA A 248 -10.39 3.77 10.90
C ALA A 248 -9.53 3.25 12.08
N LEU A 249 -8.75 4.12 12.75
CA LEU A 249 -7.98 3.74 13.94
C LEU A 249 -8.86 3.38 15.15
N ALA A 250 -10.07 3.94 15.24
CA ALA A 250 -11.03 3.56 16.27
C ALA A 250 -11.44 2.08 16.12
N THR A 251 -11.55 1.59 14.88
CA THR A 251 -11.79 0.18 14.56
C THR A 251 -10.64 -0.72 15.05
N VAL A 252 -9.40 -0.28 14.86
CA VAL A 252 -8.21 -1.01 15.35
C VAL A 252 -8.14 -1.02 16.88
N LEU A 253 -8.49 0.08 17.54
CA LEU A 253 -8.59 0.13 19.01
C LEU A 253 -9.68 -0.82 19.52
N TYR A 254 -10.82 -0.87 18.85
CA TYR A 254 -11.89 -1.83 19.15
C TYR A 254 -11.39 -3.28 19.02
N GLN A 255 -10.64 -3.61 17.96
CA GLN A 255 -10.01 -4.93 17.81
C GLN A 255 -9.04 -5.26 18.95
N ARG A 256 -8.21 -4.30 19.40
CA ARG A 256 -7.30 -4.53 20.54
C ARG A 256 -8.06 -4.84 21.83
N VAL A 257 -9.18 -4.18 22.06
CA VAL A 257 -9.99 -4.40 23.27
C VAL A 257 -10.74 -5.74 23.20
N THR A 258 -11.19 -6.15 22.02
CA THR A 258 -12.01 -7.36 21.83
C THR A 258 -11.19 -8.64 21.62
N ASN A 259 -10.01 -8.56 21.01
CA ASN A 259 -9.14 -9.71 20.73
C ASN A 259 -8.06 -9.97 21.80
N ASN A 260 -8.12 -9.32 22.98
CA ASN A 260 -7.24 -9.62 24.13
C ASN A 260 -7.46 -11.02 24.77
N ASN A 261 -8.06 -11.96 24.03
CA ASN A 261 -8.31 -13.35 24.42
C ASN A 261 -7.64 -14.37 23.47
N LEU A 262 -6.61 -13.97 22.71
CA LEU A 262 -5.81 -14.87 21.86
C LEU A 262 -4.32 -14.76 22.15
#